data_AF-A0A5C7FGY0-F1
#
_entry.id   AF-A0A5C7FGY0-F1
#
_cell.length_a   1.000
_cell.length_b   1.000
_cell.length_c   1.000
_cell.angle_alpha   90.00
_cell.angle_beta   90.00
_cell.angle_gamma   90.00
#
_symmetry.space_group_name_H-M   'P 1'
#
loop_
_entity.id
_entity.type
_entity.pdbx_description
1 polymer ?
#
loop_
_entity_poly.entity_id
_entity_poly.type
_entity_poly.pdbx_seq_one_letter_code
_entity_poly.pdbx_strand_id
1 'polypeptide(L)'
;MEIRIFQIVVPLLSLIFVLGLATRYQKGRINLRECTFSVLFWVSLAVFSIFPDAISSFVARVFGIADNVNAVIFLGMGILVYLIFMLYGEVRENRKQVTELARKIALRDADKDAEE
;
A
#
# COMPACT_ATOMS: atom_id res chain seq x y z
N MET A 1 10.92 -32.48 -5.73
CA MET A 1 10.20 -31.21 -5.84
C MET A 1 10.00 -30.72 -4.40
N GLU A 2 10.95 -29.95 -3.88
CA GLU A 2 10.88 -29.50 -2.47
C GLU A 2 9.88 -28.35 -2.37
N ILE A 3 8.70 -28.65 -1.85
CA ILE A 3 7.66 -27.65 -1.60
C ILE A 3 8.16 -26.76 -0.46
N ARG A 4 8.67 -25.58 -0.82
CA ARG A 4 9.09 -24.58 0.16
C ARG A 4 7.81 -23.96 0.75
N ILE A 5 7.69 -23.94 2.08
CA ILE A 5 6.51 -23.48 2.84
C ILE A 5 5.99 -22.11 2.35
N PHE A 6 6.90 -21.26 1.87
CA PHE A 6 6.59 -19.94 1.30
C PHE A 6 5.66 -19.98 0.09
N GLN A 7 5.72 -21.03 -0.75
CA GLN A 7 4.86 -21.19 -1.94
C GLN A 7 3.40 -21.48 -1.60
N ILE A 8 3.09 -21.85 -0.34
CA ILE A 8 1.71 -22.12 0.12
C ILE A 8 1.18 -20.93 0.92
N VAL A 9 2.00 -20.37 1.81
CA VAL A 9 1.57 -19.32 2.76
C VAL A 9 1.19 -18.04 2.03
N VAL A 10 2.00 -17.58 1.07
CA VAL A 10 1.78 -16.31 0.39
C VAL A 10 0.54 -16.31 -0.53
N PRO A 11 0.30 -17.33 -1.38
CA PRO A 11 -0.94 -17.35 -2.15
C PRO A 11 -2.18 -17.48 -1.27
N LEU A 12 -2.10 -18.24 -0.17
CA LEU A 12 -3.19 -18.31 0.80
C LEU A 12 -3.48 -16.95 1.45
N LEU A 13 -2.44 -16.20 1.82
CA LEU A 13 -2.56 -14.84 2.35
C LEU A 13 -3.16 -13.88 1.30
N SER A 14 -2.70 -13.96 0.05
CA SER A 14 -3.21 -13.13 -1.05
C SER A 14 -4.72 -13.38 -1.28
N LEU A 15 -5.15 -14.64 -1.18
CA LEU A 15 -6.55 -15.02 -1.32
C LEU A 15 -7.40 -14.42 -0.20
N ILE A 16 -6.91 -14.48 1.04
CA ILE A 16 -7.59 -13.87 2.21
C ILE A 16 -7.73 -12.36 2.03
N PHE A 17 -6.69 -11.68 1.55
CA PHE A 17 -6.72 -10.25 1.30
C PHE A 17 -7.65 -9.86 0.15
N VAL A 18 -7.69 -10.63 -0.95
CA VAL A 18 -8.63 -10.42 -2.06
C VAL A 18 -10.08 -10.62 -1.60
N LEU A 19 -10.35 -11.64 -0.78
CA LEU A 19 -11.67 -11.87 -0.18
C LEU A 19 -12.08 -10.76 0.80
N GLY A 20 -11.13 -10.27 1.61
CA GLY A 20 -11.32 -9.09 2.47
C GLY A 20 -11.62 -7.82 1.68
N LEU A 21 -11.00 -7.67 0.51
CA LEU A 21 -11.28 -6.57 -0.40
C LEU A 21 -12.65 -6.67 -1.06
N ALA A 22 -13.00 -7.87 -1.54
CA ALA A 22 -14.30 -8.14 -2.15
C ALA A 22 -15.46 -7.86 -1.18
N THR A 23 -15.30 -8.23 0.10
CA THR A 23 -16.27 -7.93 1.15
C THR A 23 -16.33 -6.44 1.49
N ARG A 24 -15.23 -5.68 1.41
CA ARG A 24 -15.27 -4.22 1.57
C ARG A 24 -15.84 -3.49 0.36
N TYR A 25 -15.64 -4.01 -0.85
CA TYR A 25 -16.25 -3.52 -2.09
C TYR A 25 -17.78 -3.72 -2.06
N GLN A 26 -18.26 -4.90 -1.65
CA GLN A 26 -19.70 -5.14 -1.49
C GLN A 26 -20.37 -4.24 -0.45
N LYS A 27 -19.63 -3.78 0.56
CA LYS A 27 -20.13 -2.83 1.56
C LYS A 27 -20.12 -1.36 1.09
N GLY A 28 -19.79 -1.10 -0.18
CA GLY A 28 -19.82 0.24 -0.79
C GLY A 28 -18.83 1.25 -0.19
N ARG A 29 -17.85 0.78 0.60
CA ARG A 29 -16.91 1.63 1.35
C ARG A 29 -15.64 1.97 0.59
N ILE A 30 -15.45 1.45 -0.62
CA ILE A 30 -14.22 1.57 -1.41
C ILE A 30 -14.56 2.00 -2.83
N ASN A 31 -13.82 2.98 -3.35
CA ASN A 31 -13.96 3.43 -4.73
C ASN A 31 -13.49 2.36 -5.72
N LEU A 32 -14.13 2.27 -6.90
CA LEU A 32 -13.82 1.25 -7.92
C LEU A 32 -12.33 1.23 -8.30
N ARG A 33 -11.71 2.42 -8.41
CA ARG A 33 -10.27 2.57 -8.68
C ARG A 33 -9.39 1.94 -7.60
N GLU A 34 -9.71 2.18 -6.34
CA GLU A 34 -8.95 1.71 -5.18
C GLU A 34 -9.06 0.19 -5.04
N CYS A 35 -10.21 -0.37 -5.39
CA CYS A 35 -10.43 -1.82 -5.45
C CYS A 35 -9.61 -2.46 -6.59
N THR A 36 -9.63 -1.87 -7.80
CA THR A 36 -8.87 -2.39 -8.94
C THR A 36 -7.36 -2.35 -8.67
N PHE A 37 -6.82 -1.23 -8.17
CA PHE A 37 -5.39 -1.11 -7.85
C PHE A 37 -4.95 -2.15 -6.81
N SER A 38 -5.75 -2.32 -5.76
CA SER A 38 -5.46 -3.26 -4.69
C SER A 38 -5.53 -4.71 -5.16
N VAL A 39 -6.52 -5.09 -5.98
CA VAL A 39 -6.58 -6.44 -6.58
C VAL A 39 -5.37 -6.68 -7.48
N LEU A 40 -4.99 -5.71 -8.31
CA LEU A 40 -3.80 -5.81 -9.17
C LEU A 40 -2.52 -6.02 -8.36
N PHE A 41 -2.40 -5.34 -7.21
CA PHE A 41 -1.29 -5.51 -6.29
C PHE A 41 -1.24 -6.90 -5.66
N TRP A 42 -2.37 -7.40 -5.14
CA TRP A 42 -2.46 -8.74 -4.54
C TRP A 42 -2.24 -9.86 -5.55
N VAL A 43 -2.76 -9.72 -6.77
CA VAL A 43 -2.52 -10.65 -7.88
C VAL A 43 -1.05 -10.64 -8.28
N SER A 44 -0.43 -9.46 -8.36
CA SER A 44 1.02 -9.36 -8.63
C SER A 44 1.81 -10.07 -7.53
N LEU A 45 1.52 -9.84 -6.25
CA LEU A 45 2.15 -10.55 -5.13
C LEU A 45 1.99 -12.08 -5.20
N ALA A 46 0.79 -12.56 -5.57
CA ALA A 46 0.52 -13.99 -5.75
C ALA A 46 1.38 -14.59 -6.86
N VAL A 47 1.47 -13.91 -8.01
CA VAL A 47 2.32 -14.32 -9.15
C VAL A 47 3.80 -14.30 -8.75
N PHE A 48 4.24 -13.28 -8.01
CA PHE A 48 5.60 -13.17 -7.50
C PHE A 48 5.97 -14.34 -6.58
N SER A 49 5.02 -14.84 -5.79
CA SER A 49 5.28 -15.97 -4.89
C SER A 49 5.40 -17.31 -5.60
N ILE A 50 4.82 -17.46 -6.79
CA ILE A 50 4.85 -18.72 -7.54
C ILE A 50 6.21 -18.91 -8.21
N PHE A 51 6.91 -17.81 -8.55
CA PHE A 51 8.23 -17.83 -9.22
C PHE A 51 9.33 -17.09 -8.44
N PRO A 52 9.74 -17.59 -7.25
CA PRO A 52 10.80 -16.94 -6.46
C PRO A 52 12.14 -16.87 -7.21
N ASP A 53 12.48 -17.89 -8.00
CA ASP A 53 13.78 -18.01 -8.67
C ASP A 53 13.92 -17.05 -9.89
N ALA A 54 12.82 -16.73 -10.59
CA ALA A 54 12.85 -15.85 -11.78
C ALA A 54 13.01 -14.36 -11.40
N ILE A 55 12.35 -13.94 -10.32
CA ILE A 55 12.45 -12.55 -9.82
C ILE A 55 13.78 -12.33 -9.14
N SER A 56 14.22 -13.29 -8.33
CA SER A 56 15.49 -13.21 -7.64
C SER A 56 16.67 -13.11 -8.62
N SER A 57 16.65 -13.90 -9.70
CA SER A 57 17.66 -13.82 -10.77
C SER A 57 17.57 -12.53 -11.60
N PHE A 58 16.37 -11.99 -11.85
CA PHE A 58 16.21 -10.69 -12.53
C PHE A 58 16.75 -9.53 -11.69
N VAL A 59 16.40 -9.49 -10.40
CA VAL A 59 16.87 -8.46 -9.47
C VAL A 59 18.38 -8.58 -9.24
N ALA A 60 18.91 -9.80 -9.07
CA ALA A 60 20.35 -10.04 -8.94
C ALA A 60 21.12 -9.63 -10.21
N ARG A 61 20.55 -9.81 -11.41
CA ARG A 61 21.18 -9.39 -12.67
C ARG A 61 21.16 -7.87 -12.86
N VAL A 62 20.11 -7.18 -12.39
CA VAL A 62 20.02 -5.71 -12.45
C VAL A 62 20.89 -5.03 -11.39
N PHE A 63 20.96 -5.58 -10.18
CA PHE A 63 21.71 -5.00 -9.06
C PHE A 63 23.15 -5.53 -8.89
N GLY A 64 23.51 -6.66 -9.52
CA GLY A 64 24.87 -7.22 -9.46
C GLY A 64 25.27 -7.83 -8.10
N ILE A 65 24.29 -8.18 -7.25
CA ILE A 65 24.50 -8.72 -5.90
C ILE A 65 24.45 -10.25 -5.95
N ALA A 66 25.49 -10.92 -5.42
CA ALA A 66 25.61 -12.38 -5.41
C ALA A 66 24.53 -13.10 -4.57
N ASP A 67 23.94 -12.40 -3.60
CA ASP A 67 22.86 -12.92 -2.77
C ASP A 67 21.48 -12.44 -3.24
N ASN A 68 20.83 -13.38 -3.91
CA ASN A 68 19.49 -13.40 -4.47
C ASN A 68 18.37 -12.97 -3.51
N VAL A 69 18.49 -13.30 -2.22
CA VAL A 69 17.46 -12.96 -1.22
C VAL A 69 17.66 -11.54 -0.72
N ASN A 70 18.90 -11.16 -0.46
CA ASN A 70 19.23 -9.84 0.07
C ASN A 70 18.85 -8.72 -0.92
N ALA A 71 19.03 -8.93 -2.22
CA ALA A 71 18.68 -7.94 -3.24
C ALA A 71 17.18 -7.59 -3.25
N VAL A 72 16.30 -8.59 -3.05
CA VAL A 72 14.84 -8.38 -2.95
C VAL A 72 14.48 -7.61 -1.68
N ILE A 73 15.14 -7.91 -0.56
CA ILE A 73 14.92 -7.22 0.71
C ILE A 73 15.33 -5.75 0.58
N PHE A 74 16.49 -5.45 0.00
CA PHE A 74 16.95 -4.08 -0.21
C PHE A 74 16.01 -3.28 -1.14
N LEU A 75 15.56 -3.88 -2.24
CA LEU A 75 14.62 -3.26 -3.16
C LEU A 75 13.27 -2.99 -2.48
N GLY A 76 12.73 -3.99 -1.77
CA GLY A 76 11.49 -3.86 -1.00
C GLY A 76 11.60 -2.79 0.08
N MET A 77 12.74 -2.72 0.77
CA MET A 77 13.01 -1.68 1.77
C MET A 77 13.06 -0.28 1.14
N GLY A 78 13.70 -0.12 -0.02
CA GLY A 78 13.72 1.14 -0.75
C GLY A 78 12.32 1.60 -1.17
N ILE A 79 11.51 0.69 -1.72
CA ILE A 79 10.12 0.97 -2.08
C ILE A 79 9.30 1.33 -0.83
N LEU A 80 9.44 0.60 0.26
CA LEU A 80 8.72 0.88 1.51
C LEU A 80 9.06 2.26 2.06
N VAL A 81 10.34 2.61 2.11
CA VAL A 81 10.78 3.94 2.54
C VAL A 81 10.18 5.02 1.65
N TYR A 82 10.18 4.83 0.33
CA TYR A 82 9.55 5.76 -0.61
C TYR A 82 8.05 5.92 -0.36
N LEU A 83 7.33 4.81 -0.16
CA LEU A 83 5.89 4.84 0.14
C LEU A 83 5.59 5.55 1.47
N ILE A 84 6.44 5.37 2.48
CA ILE A 84 6.32 6.09 3.76
C ILE A 84 6.49 7.59 3.55
N PHE A 85 7.47 8.02 2.75
CA PHE A 85 7.65 9.44 2.42
C PHE A 85 6.43 10.02 1.69
N MET A 86 5.88 9.29 0.72
CA MET A 86 4.67 9.70 0.02
C MET A 86 3.48 9.84 0.98
N LEU A 87 3.28 8.86 1.84
CA LEU A 87 2.21 8.87 2.85
C LEU A 87 2.38 10.03 3.85
N TYR A 88 3.61 10.32 4.28
CA TYR A 88 3.88 11.44 5.16
C TYR A 88 3.49 12.77 4.53
N GLY A 89 3.74 12.94 3.23
CA GLY A 89 3.29 14.11 2.45
C GLY A 89 1.77 14.27 2.46
N GLU A 90 1.04 13.19 2.18
CA GLU A 90 -0.43 13.18 2.18
C GLU A 90 -1.00 13.52 3.56
N VAL A 91 -0.44 12.93 4.63
CA VAL A 91 -0.85 13.21 6.01
C VAL A 91 -0.61 14.67 6.38
N ARG A 92 0.50 15.26 5.93
CA ARG A 92 0.81 16.67 6.18
C ARG A 92 -0.20 17.60 5.51
N GLU A 93 -0.54 17.34 4.26
CA GLU A 93 -1.53 18.13 3.53
C GLU A 93 -2.92 18.01 4.17
N ASN A 94 -3.30 16.79 4.58
CA ASN A 94 -4.56 16.56 5.28
C ASN A 94 -4.64 17.35 6.62
N ARG A 95 -3.56 17.34 7.41
CA ARG A 95 -3.48 18.14 8.66
C ARG A 95 -3.63 19.64 8.41
N LYS A 96 -3.06 20.15 7.32
CA LYS A 96 -3.18 21.56 6.94
C LYS A 96 -4.63 21.91 6.61
N GLN A 97 -5.31 21.10 5.80
CA GLN A 97 -6.71 21.30 5.44
C GLN A 97 -7.63 21.28 6.66
N VAL A 98 -7.42 20.35 7.60
CA VAL A 98 -8.19 20.29 8.86
C VAL A 98 -7.97 21.56 9.69
N THR A 99 -6.74 22.05 9.77
CA THR A 99 -6.41 23.28 10.52
C THR A 99 -7.05 24.51 9.89
N GLU A 100 -7.01 24.63 8.57
CA GLU A 100 -7.68 25.71 7.84
C GLU A 100 -9.20 25.66 8.01
N LEU A 101 -9.79 24.47 7.98
CA LEU A 101 -11.22 24.27 8.20
C LEU A 101 -11.61 24.69 9.63
N ALA A 102 -10.86 24.24 10.65
CA ALA A 102 -11.10 24.63 12.04
C ALA A 102 -10.99 26.15 12.24
N ARG A 103 -9.99 26.80 11.60
CA ARG A 103 -9.86 28.27 11.64
C ARG A 103 -11.05 28.98 11.01
N LYS A 104 -11.52 28.51 9.84
CA LYS A 104 -12.70 29.08 9.17
C LYS A 104 -13.96 28.95 10.03
N ILE A 105 -14.13 27.82 10.71
CA ILE A 105 -15.25 27.60 11.64
C ILE A 105 -15.16 28.60 12.81
N ALA A 106 -14.00 28.70 13.46
CA ALA A 106 -13.81 29.61 14.59
C ALA A 106 -14.04 31.09 14.23
N LEU A 107 -13.55 31.55 13.08
CA LEU A 107 -13.78 32.92 12.61
C LEU A 107 -15.26 33.17 12.31
N ARG A 108 -15.92 32.24 11.62
CA ARG A 108 -17.35 32.36 11.29
C ARG A 108 -18.22 32.40 12.55
N ASP A 109 -17.88 31.59 13.57
CA ASP A 109 -18.64 31.55 14.81
C ASP A 109 -18.40 32.82 15.64
N ALA A 110 -17.18 33.37 15.63
CA ALA A 110 -16.88 34.67 16.25
C ALA A 110 -17.60 35.86 15.58
N ASP A 111 -17.73 35.87 14.25
CA ASP A 111 -18.46 36.92 13.53
C ASP A 111 -19.97 36.88 13.87
N LYS A 112 -20.55 35.69 14.04
CA LYS A 112 -21.96 35.54 14.45
C LYS A 112 -22.23 36.06 15.86
N ASP A 113 -21.33 35.78 16.80
CA ASP A 113 -21.44 36.25 18.18
C ASP A 113 -21.30 37.79 18.28
N ALA A 114 -20.71 38.44 17.27
CA ALA A 114 -20.56 39.90 17.21
C ALA A 114 -21.76 40.62 16.55
N GLU A 115 -22.63 39.89 15.84
CA GLU A 115 -23.84 40.42 15.19
C GLU A 115 -25.11 40.29 16.07
N GLU A 116 -25.10 39.48 17.14
CA GLU A 116 -26.13 39.38 18.19
C GLU A 116 -25.93 40.39 19.35
#